data_AF-A0A9E0J3P1-F1
#
_entry.id   AF-A0A9E0J3P1-F1
#
_cell.length_a   1.000
_cell.length_b   1.000
_cell.length_c   1.000
_cell.angle_alpha   90.00
_cell.angle_beta   90.00
_cell.angle_gamma   90.00
#
_symmetry.space_group_name_H-M   'P 1'
#
loop_
_entity.id
_entity.type
_entity.pdbx_description
1 polymer ?
#
loop_
_entity_poly.entity_id
_entity_poly.type
_entity_poly.pdbx_seq_one_letter_code
_entity_poly.pdbx_strand_id
1 'polypeptide(L)'
;MTNHTVTIPQPLPRLATVENTAKVFASAGLTPSAIRAHIFKAEDRYNSRGEKIHGNGLGASGAIIRVGRKVLIDIDKYGAWLTAQLEQQP
;
A
#
# COMPACT_ATOMS: atom_id res chain seq x y z
N MET A 1 -14.35 26.39 -28.33
CA MET A 1 -14.19 26.41 -26.86
C MET A 1 -13.12 25.38 -26.51
N THR A 2 -11.89 25.81 -26.23
CA THR A 2 -10.77 24.91 -25.93
C THR A 2 -10.75 24.61 -24.43
N ASN A 3 -11.00 23.36 -24.04
CA ASN A 3 -10.89 22.95 -22.64
C ASN A 3 -9.42 23.05 -22.20
N HIS A 4 -9.12 23.98 -21.31
CA HIS A 4 -7.84 24.03 -20.62
C HIS A 4 -7.96 23.12 -19.39
N THR A 5 -7.37 21.93 -19.47
CA THR A 5 -7.24 21.04 -18.32
C THR A 5 -6.29 21.70 -17.33
N VAL A 6 -6.83 22.16 -16.20
CA VAL A 6 -6.02 22.66 -15.09
C VAL A 6 -5.37 21.47 -14.41
N THR A 7 -4.08 21.26 -14.67
CA THR A 7 -3.29 20.27 -13.93
C THR A 7 -2.97 20.85 -12.55
N ILE A 8 -3.73 20.45 -11.53
CA ILE A 8 -3.39 20.77 -10.14
C ILE A 8 -2.14 19.94 -9.78
N PRO A 9 -1.02 20.57 -9.37
CA PRO A 9 0.18 19.82 -8.99
C PRO A 9 -0.16 18.92 -7.81
N GLN A 10 -0.04 17.60 -8.03
CA GLN A 10 -0.20 16.65 -6.93
C GLN A 10 0.96 16.84 -5.96
N PRO A 11 0.69 16.85 -4.64
CA PRO A 11 1.76 16.92 -3.66
C PRO A 11 2.73 15.75 -3.85
N LEU A 12 4.01 15.98 -3.58
CA LEU A 12 5.02 14.94 -3.66
C LEU A 12 4.63 13.78 -2.74
N PRO A 13 4.76 12.52 -3.18
CA PRO A 13 4.35 11.38 -2.38
C PRO A 13 5.23 11.30 -1.13
N ARG A 14 4.60 11.00 0.01
CA ARG A 14 5.28 10.89 1.29
C ARG A 14 5.85 9.48 1.45
N LEU A 15 7.00 9.25 0.82
CA LEU A 15 7.62 7.93 0.72
C LEU A 15 8.44 7.58 1.97
N ALA A 16 8.28 6.34 2.44
CA ALA A 16 9.06 5.79 3.56
C ALA A 16 9.51 4.35 3.26
N THR A 17 10.57 3.89 3.91
CA THR A 17 10.88 2.45 3.94
C THR A 17 9.87 1.71 4.81
N VAL A 18 9.89 0.39 4.76
CA VAL A 18 9.07 -0.47 5.65
C VAL A 18 9.31 -0.13 7.12
N GLU A 19 10.55 0.08 7.53
CA GLU A 19 10.95 0.38 8.90
C GLU A 19 10.39 1.73 9.36
N ASN A 20 10.46 2.75 8.51
CA ASN A 20 9.93 4.06 8.85
C ASN A 20 8.41 4.10 8.77
N THR A 21 7.79 3.33 7.87
CA THR A 21 6.33 3.14 7.84
C THR A 21 5.83 2.55 9.17
N ALA A 22 6.53 1.55 9.70
CA ALA A 22 6.19 0.98 11.01
C ALA A 22 6.22 2.03 12.13
N LYS A 23 7.18 2.96 12.10
CA LYS A 23 7.24 4.07 13.08
C LYS A 23 6.06 5.03 12.94
N VAL A 24 5.64 5.34 11.71
CA VAL A 24 4.49 6.23 11.46
C VAL A 24 3.20 5.63 12.02
N PHE A 25 2.99 4.32 11.86
CA PHE A 25 1.79 3.62 12.30
C PHE A 25 1.98 2.83 13.60
N ALA A 26 2.96 3.22 14.43
CA ALA A 26 3.29 2.50 15.66
C ALA A 26 2.14 2.51 16.68
N SER A 27 1.37 3.60 16.75
CA SER A 27 0.17 3.70 17.59
C SER A 27 -0.94 2.72 17.18
N ALA A 28 -0.97 2.32 15.90
CA ALA A 28 -1.84 1.27 15.39
C ALA A 28 -1.26 -0.15 15.56
N GLY A 29 -0.14 -0.29 16.29
CA GLY A 29 0.51 -1.57 16.55
C GLY A 29 1.23 -2.17 15.35
N LEU A 30 1.44 -1.42 14.26
CA LEU A 30 2.08 -1.97 13.07
C LEU A 30 3.58 -2.18 13.25
N THR A 31 4.00 -3.43 13.02
CA THR A 31 5.42 -3.82 13.02
C THR A 31 5.97 -3.90 11.60
N PRO A 32 7.30 -3.83 11.41
CA PRO A 32 7.92 -4.07 10.10
C PRO A 32 7.55 -5.44 9.51
N SER A 33 7.35 -6.46 10.36
CA SER A 33 6.93 -7.80 9.92
C SER A 33 5.49 -7.82 9.41
N ALA A 34 4.58 -7.12 10.08
CA ALA A 34 3.19 -6.97 9.64
C ALA A 34 3.14 -6.27 8.26
N ILE A 35 3.88 -5.18 8.09
CA ILE A 35 3.94 -4.45 6.82
C ILE A 35 4.51 -5.32 5.70
N ARG A 36 5.57 -6.11 5.96
CA ARG A 36 6.09 -7.08 4.97
C ARG A 36 5.06 -8.13 4.59
N ALA A 37 4.28 -8.63 5.55
CA ALA A 37 3.20 -9.55 5.29
C ALA A 37 2.10 -8.92 4.42
N HIS A 38 1.78 -7.64 4.63
CA HIS A 38 0.84 -6.92 3.78
C HIS A 38 1.36 -6.79 2.35
N ILE A 39 2.64 -6.44 2.17
CA ILE A 39 3.29 -6.34 0.85
C ILE A 39 3.33 -7.71 0.16
N PHE A 40 3.63 -8.78 0.88
CA PHE A 40 3.68 -10.13 0.32
C PHE A 40 2.31 -10.62 -0.15
N LYS A 41 1.24 -10.20 0.52
CA LYS A 41 -0.15 -10.52 0.18
C LYS A 41 -0.80 -9.48 -0.73
N ALA A 42 -0.03 -8.54 -1.29
CA ALA A 42 -0.55 -7.38 -2.02
C ALA A 42 -1.30 -7.73 -3.31
N GLU A 43 -0.87 -8.81 -3.97
CA GLU A 43 -1.35 -9.25 -5.28
C GLU A 43 -1.92 -10.66 -5.19
N ASP A 44 -2.72 -11.02 -6.20
CA ASP A 44 -3.23 -12.38 -6.36
C ASP A 44 -2.07 -13.36 -6.56
N ARG A 45 -2.20 -14.56 -5.99
CA ARG A 45 -1.18 -15.61 -6.07
C ARG A 45 -1.82 -16.99 -6.14
N TYR A 46 -1.09 -17.98 -6.63
CA TYR A 46 -1.58 -19.36 -6.74
C TYR A 46 -0.92 -20.26 -5.70
N ASN A 47 -1.65 -21.24 -5.18
CA ASN A 47 -1.10 -22.29 -4.33
C ASN A 47 -0.64 -23.51 -5.15
N SER A 48 -0.09 -24.53 -4.48
CA SER A 48 0.36 -25.77 -5.13
C SER A 48 -0.75 -26.60 -5.79
N ARG A 49 -2.01 -26.34 -5.46
CA ARG A 49 -3.19 -26.96 -6.10
C ARG A 49 -3.68 -26.16 -7.31
N GLY A 50 -3.04 -25.05 -7.65
CA GLY A 50 -3.46 -24.15 -8.73
C GLY A 50 -4.65 -23.26 -8.37
N GLU A 51 -5.04 -23.19 -7.10
CA GLU A 51 -6.14 -22.33 -6.66
C GLU A 51 -5.66 -20.88 -6.52
N LYS A 52 -6.51 -19.95 -6.94
CA LYS A 52 -6.25 -18.51 -6.83
C LYS A 52 -6.53 -18.02 -5.41
N ILE A 53 -5.51 -17.44 -4.78
CA ILE A 53 -5.59 -16.70 -3.53
C ILE A 53 -5.65 -15.22 -3.88
N HIS A 54 -6.74 -14.56 -3.50
CA HIS A 54 -6.90 -13.13 -3.73
C HIS A 54 -5.92 -12.32 -2.88
N GLY A 55 -5.34 -11.27 -3.48
CA GLY A 55 -4.54 -10.30 -2.76
C GLY A 55 -5.38 -9.49 -1.77
N ASN A 56 -4.72 -8.83 -0.82
CA ASN A 56 -5.35 -7.94 0.16
C ASN A 56 -5.67 -6.53 -0.39
N GLY A 57 -5.53 -6.32 -1.70
CA GLY A 57 -5.79 -5.05 -2.38
C GLY A 57 -4.71 -3.98 -2.22
N LEU A 58 -3.65 -4.21 -1.42
CA LEU A 58 -2.58 -3.23 -1.22
C LEU A 58 -1.80 -2.95 -2.51
N GLY A 59 -1.67 -3.93 -3.41
CA GLY A 59 -1.02 -3.73 -4.70
C GLY A 59 -1.78 -2.72 -5.58
N ALA A 60 -3.11 -2.78 -5.54
CA ALA A 60 -4.00 -1.91 -6.31
C ALA A 60 -4.12 -0.50 -5.73
N SER A 61 -3.82 -0.28 -4.44
CA SER A 61 -3.93 1.04 -3.81
C SER A 61 -2.86 2.03 -4.29
N GLY A 62 -1.83 1.55 -4.98
CA GLY A 62 -0.68 2.37 -5.39
C GLY A 62 0.23 2.79 -4.24
N ALA A 63 0.08 2.17 -3.06
CA ALA A 63 0.90 2.45 -1.88
C ALA A 63 2.32 1.84 -1.99
N ILE A 64 2.48 0.74 -2.74
CA ILE A 64 3.76 0.05 -2.89
C ILE A 64 4.52 0.65 -4.08
N ILE A 65 5.67 1.28 -3.80
CA ILE A 65 6.55 1.87 -4.82
C ILE A 65 7.83 1.03 -4.91
N ARG A 66 8.06 0.40 -6.06
CA ARG A 66 9.26 -0.41 -6.31
C ARG A 66 10.29 0.37 -7.10
N VAL A 67 11.49 0.53 -6.52
CA VAL A 67 12.63 1.19 -7.16
C VAL A 67 13.82 0.22 -7.15
N GLY A 68 13.95 -0.56 -8.22
CA GLY A 68 14.89 -1.68 -8.28
C GLY A 68 14.60 -2.70 -7.18
N ARG A 69 15.59 -2.96 -6.32
CA ARG A 69 15.45 -3.87 -5.16
C ARG A 69 14.84 -3.22 -3.92
N LYS A 70 14.63 -1.90 -3.93
CA LYS A 70 14.06 -1.16 -2.81
C LYS A 70 12.54 -1.13 -2.91
N VAL A 71 11.88 -1.27 -1.76
CA VAL A 71 10.45 -1.07 -1.61
C VAL A 71 10.24 0.15 -0.73
N LEU A 72 9.56 1.14 -1.28
CA LEU A 72 9.09 2.31 -0.57
C LEU A 72 7.57 2.22 -0.45
N ILE A 73 7.03 2.85 0.58
CA ILE A 73 5.61 2.94 0.87
C ILE A 73 5.20 4.40 0.81
N ASP A 74 4.19 4.70 -0.01
CA ASP A 74 3.45 5.96 0.07
C ASP A 74 2.57 5.90 1.32
N ILE A 75 2.95 6.69 2.33
CA ILE A 75 2.34 6.64 3.65
C ILE A 75 0.85 6.97 3.60
N ASP A 76 0.45 7.93 2.78
CA ASP A 76 -0.91 8.44 2.79
C ASP A 76 -1.85 7.43 2.10
N LYS A 77 -1.40 6.83 0.99
CA LYS A 77 -2.14 5.72 0.33
C LYS A 77 -2.18 4.46 1.19
N TYR A 78 -1.11 4.16 1.92
CA TYR A 78 -1.08 3.03 2.84
C TYR A 78 -2.08 3.22 4.00
N GLY A 79 -2.15 4.43 4.56
CA GLY A 79 -3.13 4.79 5.59
C GLY A 79 -4.57 4.71 5.09
N ALA A 80 -4.84 5.19 3.87
CA ALA A 80 -6.16 5.06 3.24
C ALA A 80 -6.56 3.59 3.04
N TRP A 81 -5.62 2.75 2.58
CA TRP A 81 -5.85 1.31 2.47
C TRP A 81 -6.13 0.66 3.84
N LEU A 82 -5.38 0.99 4.89
CA LEU A 82 -5.64 0.48 6.24
C LEU A 82 -7.04 0.84 6.73
N THR A 83 -7.48 2.06 6.49
CA THR A 83 -8.83 2.53 6.88
C THR A 83 -9.90 1.69 6.20
N ALA A 84 -9.78 1.50 4.88
CA ALA A 84 -10.70 0.65 4.12
C ALA A 84 -10.70 -0.82 4.61
N GLN A 85 -9.56 -1.35 5.07
CA GLN A 85 -9.49 -2.70 5.64
C GLN A 85 -10.22 -2.81 6.98
N LEU A 86 -10.23 -1.76 7.80
CA LEU A 86 -10.93 -1.73 9.09
C LEU A 86 -12.44 -1.62 8.90
N GLU A 87 -12.89 -0.87 7.90
CA GLU A 87 -14.32 -0.76 7.55
C GLU A 87 -14.91 -2.04 6.96
N GLN A 88 -14.07 -2.91 6.40
CA GLN A 88 -14.48 -4.19 5.81
C GLN A 88 -14.45 -5.38 6.79
N GLN A 89 -14.02 -5.16 8.04
CA GLN A 89 -14.08 -6.18 9.09
C GLN A 89 -15.43 -6.09 9.81
N PRO A 90 -16.25 -7.16 9.83
CA PRO A 90 -17.54 -7.18 10.52
C PRO A 90 -17.41 -7.11 12.05
#